data_AF-A0A371P2T4-F1
#
_entry.id   AF-A0A371P2T4-F1
#
_cell.length_a   1.000
_cell.length_b   1.000
_cell.length_c   1.000
_cell.angle_alpha   90.00
_cell.angle_beta   90.00
_cell.angle_gamma   90.00
#
_symmetry.space_group_name_H-M   'P 1'
#
loop_
_entity.id
_entity.type
_entity.pdbx_description
1 polymer ?
#
loop_
_entity_poly.entity_id
_entity_poly.type
_entity_poly.pdbx_seq_one_letter_code
_entity_poly.pdbx_strand_id
1 'polypeptide(L)' 'MHTTVTTDDAALADTLQAIDESLRKSFAAMPVDDVAVQVRRSMDEASVELPEATLREYAQHISDRADYVLVLP' A
#
# COMPACT_ATOMS: atom_id res chain seq x y z
N MET A 1 -32.16 -2.68 -9.63
CA MET A 1 -31.55 -1.35 -9.72
C MET A 1 -30.05 -1.57 -9.55
N HIS A 2 -29.33 -1.65 -10.66
CA HIS A 2 -27.89 -1.98 -10.70
C HIS A 2 -27.15 -0.67 -10.93
N THR A 3 -26.56 -0.09 -9.89
CA THR A 3 -25.68 1.08 -10.01
C THR A 3 -24.26 0.56 -10.22
N THR A 4 -23.92 0.28 -11.48
CA THR A 4 -22.52 0.16 -11.90
C THR A 4 -21.94 1.56 -12.00
N VAL A 5 -21.15 1.95 -11.00
CA VAL A 5 -20.28 3.13 -11.06
C VAL A 5 -19.09 2.74 -11.95
N THR A 6 -19.19 3.07 -13.24
CA THR A 6 -18.14 2.85 -14.25
C THR A 6 -17.55 4.19 -14.67
N THR A 7 -16.97 4.90 -13.72
CA THR A 7 -16.15 6.10 -13.96
C THR A 7 -15.13 6.11 -12.81
N ASP A 8 -13.83 6.17 -13.14
CA ASP A 8 -12.66 6.32 -12.23
C ASP A 8 -11.80 5.11 -11.78
N ASP A 9 -11.94 3.90 -12.32
CA ASP A 9 -11.01 2.79 -11.96
C ASP A 9 -9.54 3.03 -12.37
N ALA A 10 -9.29 3.71 -13.49
CA ALA A 10 -7.93 3.93 -13.98
C ALA A 10 -7.17 4.98 -13.15
N ALA A 11 -7.83 6.09 -12.79
CA ALA A 11 -7.23 7.13 -11.96
C ALA A 11 -6.99 6.63 -10.53
N LEU A 12 -7.89 5.78 -10.02
CA LEU A 12 -7.72 5.11 -8.75
C LEU A 12 -6.54 4.12 -8.79
N ALA A 13 -6.40 3.34 -9.86
CA ALA A 13 -5.27 2.43 -10.05
C ALA A 13 -3.92 3.17 -10.10
N ASP A 14 -3.84 4.29 -10.83
CA ASP A 14 -2.63 5.12 -10.88
C ASP A 14 -2.30 5.72 -9.50
N THR A 15 -3.33 6.15 -8.76
CA THR A 15 -3.17 6.70 -7.39
C THR A 15 -2.66 5.64 -6.43
N LEU A 16 -3.24 4.44 -6.46
CA LEU A 16 -2.79 3.31 -5.64
C LEU A 16 -1.37 2.87 -5.99
N GLN A 17 -1.00 2.87 -7.28
CA GLN A 17 0.35 2.56 -7.70
C GLN A 17 1.38 3.60 -7.22
N ALA A 18 1.02 4.89 -7.26
CA ALA A 18 1.88 5.96 -6.75
C ALA A 18 2.05 5.87 -5.22
N ILE A 19 0.97 5.54 -4.49
CA ILE A 19 1.01 5.30 -3.05
C ILE A 19 1.92 4.10 -2.73
N ASP A 20 1.75 2.98 -3.45
CA ASP A 20 2.58 1.78 -3.29
C ASP A 20 4.07 2.08 -3.48
N GLU A 21 4.43 2.79 -4.55
CA GLU A 21 5.81 3.14 -4.84
C GLU A 21 6.40 4.07 -3.77
N SER A 22 5.61 5.05 -3.30
CA SER A 22 6.01 5.96 -2.23
C SER A 22 6.25 5.20 -0.92
N LEU A 23 5.31 4.34 -0.52
CA LEU A 23 5.40 3.56 0.70
C LEU A 23 6.59 2.59 0.68
N ARG A 24 6.84 1.94 -0.47
CA ARG A 24 8.02 1.07 -0.65
C ARG A 24 9.33 1.84 -0.52
N LYS A 25 9.45 3.04 -1.10
CA LYS A 25 10.66 3.85 -0.98
C LYS A 25 10.93 4.32 0.45
N SER A 26 9.89 4.65 1.20
CA SER A 26 10.02 5.28 2.52
C SER A 26 10.01 4.30 3.69
N PHE A 27 9.35 3.14 3.56
CA PHE A 27 9.06 2.26 4.70
C PHE A 27 9.40 0.78 4.45
N ALA A 28 10.05 0.45 3.33
CA ALA A 28 10.61 -0.90 3.16
C ALA A 28 11.61 -1.20 4.30
N ALA A 29 11.63 -2.47 4.74
CA ALA A 29 12.45 -2.99 5.84
C ALA A 29 12.08 -2.49 7.24
N MET A 30 10.98 -1.73 7.38
CA MET A 30 10.44 -1.35 8.68
C MET A 30 9.50 -2.42 9.25
N PRO A 31 9.30 -2.44 10.58
CA PRO A 31 8.32 -3.34 11.21
C PRO A 31 6.92 -3.16 10.60
N VAL A 32 6.23 -4.28 10.37
CA VAL A 32 4.91 -4.31 9.71
C VAL A 32 3.88 -3.44 10.44
N ASP A 33 3.93 -3.37 11.76
CA ASP A 33 3.02 -2.51 12.54
C ASP A 33 3.25 -1.02 12.26
N ASP A 34 4.50 -0.59 12.06
CA ASP A 34 4.83 0.80 11.70
C ASP A 34 4.40 1.10 10.26
N VAL A 35 4.62 0.15 9.34
CA VAL A 35 4.20 0.26 7.93
C VAL A 35 2.67 0.32 7.83
N ALA A 36 1.95 -0.50 8.60
CA ALA A 36 0.48 -0.56 8.57
C ALA A 36 -0.18 0.77 8.97
N VAL A 37 0.41 1.51 9.91
CA VAL A 37 -0.05 2.86 10.26
C VAL A 37 0.07 3.81 9.07
N GLN A 38 1.18 3.74 8.32
CA GLN A 38 1.40 4.59 7.15
C GLN A 38 0.51 4.19 5.96
N VAL A 39 0.38 2.88 5.70
CA VAL A 39 -0.54 2.36 4.68
C VAL A 39 -1.96 2.85 4.94
N ARG A 40 -2.47 2.67 6.17
CA ARG A 40 -3.81 3.13 6.54
C ARG A 40 -3.98 4.62 6.29
N ARG A 41 -3.01 5.43 6.71
CA ARG A 41 -3.04 6.88 6.49
C ARG A 41 -3.08 7.24 4.99
N SER A 42 -2.27 6.59 4.16
CA SER A 42 -2.27 6.84 2.72
C SER A 42 -3.57 6.39 2.05
N MET A 43 -4.19 5.31 2.54
CA MET A 43 -5.48 4.84 2.04
C MET A 43 -6.62 5.79 2.46
N ASP A 44 -6.62 6.29 3.70
CA ASP A 44 -7.55 7.31 4.18
C ASP A 44 -7.43 8.62 3.37
N GLU A 45 -6.19 9.06 3.08
CA GLU A 45 -5.92 10.24 2.24
C GLU A 45 -6.42 10.06 0.80
N ALA A 46 -6.40 8.82 0.29
CA ALA A 46 -6.96 8.44 -1.01
C ALA A 46 -8.48 8.18 -0.98
N SER A 47 -9.13 8.32 0.18
CA SER A 47 -10.54 7.93 0.40
C SER A 47 -10.83 6.47 0.05
N VAL A 48 -9.85 5.59 0.26
CA VAL A 48 -9.93 4.14 0.04
C VAL A 48 -10.08 3.44 1.38
N GLU A 49 -11.25 2.90 1.65
CA GLU A 49 -11.48 2.09 2.84
C GLU A 49 -11.11 0.63 2.55
N LEU A 50 -10.10 0.12 3.25
CA LEU A 50 -9.71 -1.29 3.20
C LEU A 50 -9.97 -1.98 4.55
N PRO A 51 -10.37 -3.26 4.54
CA PRO A 51 -10.43 -4.06 5.76
C PRO A 51 -9.06 -4.12 6.45
N GLU A 52 -9.06 -4.19 7.79
CA GLU A 52 -7.83 -4.23 8.59
C GLU A 52 -6.92 -5.41 8.22
N ALA A 53 -7.50 -6.56 7.86
CA ALA A 53 -6.77 -7.71 7.37
C ALA A 53 -6.00 -7.39 6.07
N THR A 54 -6.66 -6.75 5.11
CA THR A 54 -6.07 -6.35 3.82
C THR A 54 -4.98 -5.29 3.99
N LEU A 55 -5.19 -4.33 4.90
CA LEU A 55 -4.15 -3.33 5.25
C LEU A 55 -2.91 -4.01 5.81
N ARG A 56 -3.07 -5.03 6.66
CA ARG A 56 -1.96 -5.77 7.26
C ARG A 56 -1.20 -6.59 6.22
N GLU A 57 -1.91 -7.25 5.30
CA GLU A 57 -1.31 -7.97 4.17
C GLU A 57 -0.52 -7.02 3.26
N TYR A 58 -1.06 -5.84 2.99
CA TYR A 58 -0.38 -4.83 2.17
C TYR A 58 0.86 -4.25 2.86
N ALA A 59 0.77 -3.99 4.17
CA ALA A 59 1.91 -3.57 4.98
C ALA A 59 3.01 -4.64 5.03
N GLN A 60 2.62 -5.92 5.15
CA GLN A 60 3.54 -7.06 5.09
C GLN A 60 4.27 -7.09 3.74
N HIS A 61 3.53 -6.95 2.63
CA HIS A 61 4.11 -6.90 1.28
C HIS A 61 5.10 -5.74 1.09
N ILE A 62 4.82 -4.55 1.64
CA ILE A 62 5.75 -3.41 1.59
C ILE A 62 6.99 -3.67 2.45
N SER A 63 6.81 -4.19 3.67
CA SER A 63 7.89 -4.52 4.59
C SER A 63 8.83 -5.59 3.99
N ASP A 64 8.26 -6.64 3.40
CA ASP A 64 8.98 -7.78 2.80
C ASP A 64 9.69 -7.42 1.49
N ARG A 65 9.24 -6.40 0.77
CA ARG A 65 9.87 -5.91 -0.47
C ARG A 65 11.04 -4.96 -0.22
N ALA A 66 11.54 -4.88 1.01
CA ALA A 66 12.92 -4.50 1.23
C ALA A 66 13.81 -5.35 0.33
N ASP A 67 14.28 -4.76 -0.76
CA ASP A 67 15.16 -5.40 -1.72
C ASP A 67 16.19 -6.29 -1.02
N TYR A 68 16.30 -7.53 -1.48
CA TYR A 68 17.37 -8.47 -1.12
C TYR A 68 18.69 -7.71 -0.98
N VAL A 69 19.14 -7.48 0.25
CA VAL A 69 20.49 -6.98 0.49
C VAL A 69 21.43 -8.15 0.22
N LEU A 70 21.98 -8.21 -0.99
CA LEU A 70 23.04 -9.15 -1.32
C LEU A 70 24.30 -8.75 -0.54
N VAL A 71 24.49 -9.34 0.65
CA VAL A 71 25.74 -9.21 1.41
C VAL A 71 26.77 -10.13 0.77
N LEU A 72 27.75 -9.56 0.06
CA LEU A 72 28.94 -10.30 -0.37
C LEU A 72 29.96 -10.33 0.78
N PRO A 73 30.64 -11.48 1.00
CA PRO A 73 31.65 -11.64 2.05
C PRO A 73 32.90 -10.76 1.82
#